data_AF-A0A9P9ECS2-F1
#
_entry.id   AF-A0A9P9ECS2-F1
#
_cell.length_a   1.000
_cell.length_b   1.000
_cell.length_c   1.000
_cell.angle_alpha   90.00
_cell.angle_beta   90.00
_cell.angle_gamma   90.00
#
_symmetry.space_group_name_H-M   'P 1'
#
loop_
_entity.id
_entity.type
_entity.pdbx_description
1 polymer ?
#
loop_
_entity_poly.entity_id
_entity_poly.type
_entity_poly.pdbx_seq_one_letter_code
_entity_poly.pdbx_strand_id
1 'polypeptide(L)'
;RAILDMKIQRDKLHQYQRRVTVLTDKETDIAKQMLAKGDKQRALLALRRKKYQESLLAKTDAQLEQLEKLTSSVEFALISKDVVFGLQQGTKVLNEIHKEMGGIDHVEKLMGETADAIAYQKEVSEMLGGRISNHDEEEVEDELAALEAEISGQTLPAVPDTELPAHVESEPEAQPARIKQQAMLAA
;
A
#
# COMPACT_ATOMS: atom_id res chain seq x y z
N ARG A 1 11.32 5.44 27.03
CA ARG A 1 10.83 5.65 28.41
C ARG A 1 9.32 5.45 28.50
N ALA A 2 8.50 6.22 27.76
CA ALA A 2 7.03 6.10 27.77
C ALA A 2 6.48 4.69 27.50
N ILE A 3 7.03 3.93 26.53
CA ILE A 3 6.59 2.54 26.25
C ILE A 3 6.81 1.62 27.46
N LEU A 4 7.92 1.78 28.18
CA LEU A 4 8.20 0.98 29.36
C LEU A 4 7.18 1.26 30.46
N ASP A 5 6.87 2.53 30.70
CA ASP A 5 5.88 2.95 31.69
C ASP A 5 4.48 2.39 31.37
N MET A 6 4.10 2.39 30.08
CA MET A 6 2.85 1.77 29.62
C MET A 6 2.85 0.25 29.86
N LYS A 7 3.93 -0.46 29.51
CA LYS A 7 4.05 -1.91 29.75
C LYS A 7 3.94 -2.24 31.25
N ILE A 8 4.56 -1.43 32.12
CA ILE A 8 4.42 -1.56 33.58
C ILE A 8 2.96 -1.34 34.02
N GLN A 9 2.27 -0.34 33.48
CA GLN A 9 0.85 -0.09 33.80
C GLN A 9 -0.04 -1.26 33.36
N ARG A 10 0.19 -1.82 32.16
CA ARG A 10 -0.51 -3.02 31.68
C ARG A 10 -0.36 -4.18 32.65
N ASP A 11 0.87 -4.46 33.09
CA ASP A 11 1.14 -5.58 34.00
C ASP A 11 0.46 -5.37 35.36
N LYS A 12 0.41 -4.13 35.87
CA LYS A 12 -0.35 -3.78 37.08
C LYS A 12 -1.86 -4.00 36.91
N LEU A 13 -2.42 -3.66 35.74
CA LEU A 13 -3.84 -3.89 35.43
C LEU A 13 -4.14 -5.39 35.37
N HIS A 14 -3.29 -6.22 34.76
CA HIS A 14 -3.45 -7.67 34.80
C HIS A 14 -3.39 -8.25 36.22
N GLN A 15 -2.48 -7.76 37.07
CA GLN A 15 -2.43 -8.17 38.48
C GLN A 15 -3.69 -7.74 39.24
N TYR A 16 -4.26 -6.59 38.94
CA TYR A 16 -5.54 -6.15 39.50
C TYR A 16 -6.68 -7.06 39.02
N GLN A 17 -6.77 -7.34 37.73
CA GLN A 17 -7.75 -8.24 37.12
C GLN A 17 -7.76 -9.61 37.81
N ARG A 18 -6.59 -10.24 37.95
CA ARG A 18 -6.45 -11.53 38.67
C ARG A 18 -6.96 -11.47 40.11
N ARG A 19 -6.64 -10.39 40.84
CA ARG A 19 -7.11 -10.21 42.22
C ARG A 19 -8.62 -10.07 42.30
N VAL A 20 -9.23 -9.32 41.38
CA VAL A 20 -10.69 -9.13 41.34
C VAL A 20 -11.39 -10.42 40.93
N THR A 21 -10.87 -11.19 39.96
CA THR A 21 -11.44 -12.50 39.59
C THR A 21 -11.52 -13.45 40.79
N VAL A 22 -10.43 -13.58 41.56
CA VAL A 22 -10.42 -14.40 42.79
C VAL A 22 -11.43 -13.91 43.82
N LEU A 23 -11.66 -12.59 43.91
CA LEU A 23 -12.66 -12.03 44.81
C LEU A 23 -14.08 -12.35 44.34
N THR A 24 -14.35 -12.19 43.05
CA THR A 24 -15.62 -12.54 42.40
C THR A 24 -15.97 -14.00 42.65
N ASP A 25 -15.01 -14.92 42.48
CA ASP A 25 -15.19 -16.36 42.73
C ASP A 25 -15.61 -16.63 44.17
N LYS A 26 -14.91 -16.02 45.14
CA LYS A 26 -15.24 -16.11 46.57
C LYS A 26 -16.66 -15.59 46.87
N GLU A 27 -17.06 -14.49 46.25
CA GLU A 27 -18.42 -13.95 46.45
C GLU A 27 -19.50 -14.88 45.87
N THR A 28 -19.21 -15.58 44.78
CA THR A 28 -20.08 -16.65 44.27
C THR A 28 -20.24 -17.79 45.26
N ASP A 29 -19.16 -18.22 45.88
CA ASP A 29 -19.21 -19.31 46.86
C ASP A 29 -19.94 -18.89 48.15
N ILE A 30 -19.71 -17.66 48.62
CA ILE A 30 -20.46 -17.09 49.74
C ILE A 30 -21.96 -17.02 49.40
N ALA A 31 -22.32 -16.58 48.19
CA ALA A 31 -23.71 -16.54 47.76
C ALA A 31 -24.35 -17.93 47.77
N LYS A 32 -23.66 -18.97 47.24
CA LYS A 32 -24.12 -20.37 47.27
C LYS A 32 -24.32 -20.87 48.71
N GLN A 33 -23.37 -20.60 49.60
CA GLN A 33 -23.46 -21.01 51.01
C GLN A 33 -24.62 -20.34 51.75
N MET A 34 -24.88 -19.05 51.50
CA MET A 34 -26.00 -18.33 52.12
C MET A 34 -27.35 -18.81 51.59
N LEU A 35 -27.44 -19.14 50.29
CA LEU A 35 -28.63 -19.77 49.71
C LEU A 35 -28.91 -21.16 50.32
N ALA A 36 -27.88 -21.98 50.51
CA ALA A 36 -28.03 -23.29 51.16
C ALA A 36 -28.53 -23.19 52.61
N LYS A 37 -28.20 -22.09 53.30
CA LYS A 37 -28.67 -21.79 54.67
C LYS A 37 -30.05 -21.12 54.70
N GLY A 38 -30.68 -20.85 53.55
CA GLY A 38 -31.96 -20.17 53.45
C GLY A 38 -31.92 -18.65 53.63
N ASP A 39 -30.74 -18.05 53.80
CA ASP A 39 -30.58 -16.60 54.01
C ASP A 39 -30.49 -15.86 52.66
N LYS A 40 -31.66 -15.58 52.09
CA LYS A 40 -31.79 -14.89 50.79
C LYS A 40 -31.27 -13.44 50.82
N GLN A 41 -31.39 -12.72 51.94
CA GLN A 41 -30.97 -11.32 52.03
C GLN A 41 -29.45 -11.20 51.92
N ARG A 42 -28.71 -12.06 52.63
CA ARG A 42 -27.24 -12.10 52.55
C ARG A 42 -26.75 -12.59 51.19
N ALA A 43 -27.43 -13.58 50.59
CA ALA A 43 -27.10 -14.04 49.24
C ALA A 43 -27.26 -12.91 48.20
N LEU A 44 -28.34 -12.13 48.27
CA LEU A 44 -28.55 -10.98 47.38
C LEU A 44 -27.45 -9.92 47.53
N LEU A 45 -27.01 -9.64 48.76
CA LEU A 45 -25.92 -8.70 49.00
C LEU A 45 -24.60 -9.18 48.37
N ALA A 46 -24.26 -10.47 48.51
CA ALA A 46 -23.07 -11.05 47.89
C ALA A 46 -23.14 -10.97 46.35
N LEU A 47 -24.30 -11.28 45.76
CA LEU A 47 -24.50 -11.16 44.30
C LEU A 47 -24.41 -9.72 43.80
N ARG A 48 -24.86 -8.72 44.58
CA ARG A 48 -24.69 -7.30 44.21
C ARG A 48 -23.23 -6.89 44.22
N ARG A 49 -22.44 -7.33 45.19
CA ARG A 49 -20.99 -7.08 45.23
C ARG A 49 -20.29 -7.75 44.04
N LYS A 50 -20.70 -8.97 43.71
CA LYS A 50 -20.16 -9.72 42.56
C LYS A 50 -20.37 -8.93 41.27
N LYS A 51 -21.61 -8.46 41.06
CA LYS A 51 -21.96 -7.66 39.87
C LYS A 51 -21.18 -6.34 39.80
N TYR A 52 -20.91 -5.71 40.93
CA TYR A 52 -20.06 -4.52 40.98
C TYR A 52 -18.61 -4.84 40.58
N GLN A 53 -18.04 -5.94 41.07
CA GLN A 53 -16.69 -6.39 40.70
C GLN A 53 -16.58 -6.78 39.22
N GLU A 54 -17.59 -7.46 38.68
CA GLU A 54 -17.69 -7.74 37.23
C GLU A 54 -17.73 -6.44 36.41
N SER A 55 -18.45 -5.42 36.88
CA SER A 55 -18.46 -4.12 36.20
C SER A 55 -17.11 -3.40 36.25
N LEU A 56 -16.33 -3.60 37.33
CA LEU A 56 -14.98 -3.08 37.44
C LEU A 56 -14.01 -3.84 36.52
N LEU A 57 -14.13 -5.17 36.44
CA LEU A 57 -13.37 -6.00 35.51
C LEU A 57 -13.59 -5.54 34.06
N ALA A 58 -14.86 -5.38 33.65
CA ALA A 58 -15.17 -4.91 32.29
C ALA A 58 -14.55 -3.55 31.97
N LYS A 59 -14.53 -2.62 32.94
CA LYS A 59 -13.85 -1.32 32.78
C LYS A 59 -12.33 -1.48 32.68
N THR A 60 -11.74 -2.37 33.47
CA THR A 60 -10.30 -2.67 33.41
C THR A 60 -9.92 -3.32 32.08
N ASP A 61 -10.74 -4.21 31.54
CA ASP A 61 -10.50 -4.83 30.23
C ASP A 61 -10.54 -3.80 29.11
N ALA A 62 -11.51 -2.87 29.13
CA ALA A 62 -11.56 -1.76 28.18
C ALA A 62 -10.33 -0.82 28.29
N GLN A 63 -9.85 -0.58 29.51
CA GLN A 63 -8.63 0.21 29.73
C GLN A 63 -7.37 -0.51 29.23
N LEU A 64 -7.29 -1.83 29.41
CA LEU A 64 -6.20 -2.65 28.87
C LEU A 64 -6.16 -2.57 27.34
N GLU A 65 -7.30 -2.74 26.68
CA GLU A 65 -7.41 -2.62 25.22
C GLU A 65 -6.97 -1.24 24.73
N GLN A 66 -7.41 -0.18 25.40
CA GLN A 66 -7.00 1.19 25.07
C GLN A 66 -5.49 1.39 25.23
N LEU A 67 -4.88 0.79 26.26
CA LEU A 67 -3.45 0.90 26.54
C LEU A 67 -2.61 0.11 25.53
N GLU A 68 -3.08 -1.04 25.07
CA GLU A 68 -2.46 -1.80 23.97
C GLU A 68 -2.51 -1.04 22.65
N LYS A 69 -3.67 -0.46 22.30
CA LYS A 69 -3.82 0.43 21.13
C LYS A 69 -2.85 1.60 21.19
N LEU A 70 -2.77 2.26 22.35
CA LEU A 70 -1.87 3.39 22.54
C LEU A 70 -0.40 2.99 22.44
N THR A 71 -0.02 1.84 22.99
CA THR A 71 1.35 1.31 22.90
C THR A 71 1.74 1.06 21.45
N SER A 72 0.86 0.40 20.68
CA SER A 72 1.07 0.14 19.25
C SER A 72 1.21 1.43 18.45
N SER A 73 0.34 2.41 18.69
CA SER A 73 0.42 3.73 18.04
C SER A 73 1.74 4.46 18.34
N VAL A 74 2.23 4.38 19.58
CA VAL A 74 3.51 5.00 19.96
C VAL A 74 4.69 4.27 19.31
N GLU A 75 4.67 2.94 19.28
CA GLU A 75 5.68 2.13 18.59
C GLU A 75 5.72 2.44 17.09
N PHE A 76 4.55 2.55 16.44
CA PHE A 76 4.44 2.97 15.04
C PHE A 76 4.96 4.40 14.80
N ALA A 77 4.66 5.34 15.70
CA ALA A 77 5.16 6.71 15.58
C ALA A 77 6.69 6.79 15.69
N LEU A 78 7.30 5.93 16.52
CA LEU A 78 8.76 5.83 16.59
C LEU A 78 9.37 5.32 15.28
N ILE A 79 8.79 4.27 14.68
CA ILE A 79 9.25 3.76 13.38
C ILE A 79 9.07 4.82 12.29
N SER A 80 7.91 5.49 12.29
CA SER A 80 7.59 6.53 11.32
C SER A 80 8.56 7.70 11.40
N LYS A 81 9.01 8.08 12.61
CA LYS A 81 10.07 9.07 12.80
C LYS A 81 11.37 8.64 12.12
N ASP A 82 11.77 7.39 12.28
CA ASP A 82 13.02 6.88 11.69
C ASP A 82 12.93 6.81 10.15
N VAL A 83 11.78 6.43 9.60
CA VAL A 83 11.51 6.47 8.15
C VAL A 83 11.62 7.90 7.62
N VAL A 84 10.98 8.87 8.28
CA VAL A 84 11.05 10.28 7.88
C VAL A 84 12.49 10.79 7.95
N PHE A 85 13.26 10.41 8.95
CA PHE A 85 14.68 10.77 9.06
C PHE A 85 15.52 10.15 7.94
N GLY A 86 15.25 8.89 7.57
CA GLY A 86 15.87 8.22 6.43
C GLY A 86 15.55 8.92 5.10
N LEU A 87 14.28 9.27 4.86
CA LEU A 87 13.86 10.02 3.68
C LEU A 87 14.54 11.39 3.63
N GLN A 88 14.61 12.12 4.74
CA GLN A 88 15.30 13.41 4.81
C GLN A 88 16.78 13.30 4.44
N GLN A 89 17.47 12.26 4.91
CA GLN A 89 18.87 12.00 4.53
C GLN A 89 18.99 11.64 3.06
N GLY A 90 18.12 10.76 2.54
CA GLY A 90 18.09 10.40 1.12
C GLY A 90 17.87 11.62 0.22
N THR A 91 16.92 12.50 0.58
CA THR A 91 16.69 13.76 -0.14
C THR A 91 17.90 14.68 -0.10
N LYS A 92 18.64 14.76 1.01
CA LYS A 92 19.87 15.55 1.09
C LYS A 92 20.95 15.00 0.14
N VAL A 93 21.20 13.69 0.17
CA VAL A 93 22.16 13.04 -0.72
C VAL A 93 21.76 13.22 -2.19
N LEU A 94 20.47 13.05 -2.52
CA LEU A 94 19.98 13.26 -3.87
C LEU A 94 20.19 14.71 -4.33
N ASN A 95 19.96 15.69 -3.45
CA ASN A 95 20.21 17.09 -3.75
C ASN A 95 21.70 17.40 -3.92
N GLU A 96 22.59 16.72 -3.20
CA GLU A 96 24.04 16.82 -3.40
C GLU A 96 24.46 16.24 -4.75
N ILE A 97 23.97 15.05 -5.09
CA ILE A 97 24.18 14.44 -6.42
C ILE A 97 23.67 15.36 -7.54
N HIS A 98 22.47 15.93 -7.39
CA HIS A 98 21.94 16.88 -8.37
C HIS A 98 22.82 18.13 -8.51
N LYS A 99 23.43 18.63 -7.43
CA LYS A 99 24.38 19.75 -7.50
C LYS A 99 25.68 19.35 -8.19
N GLU A 100 26.23 18.17 -7.88
CA GLU A 100 27.46 17.66 -8.50
C GLU A 100 27.27 17.37 -10.00
N MET A 101 26.08 16.88 -10.41
CA MET A 101 25.70 16.71 -11.82
C MET A 101 25.35 18.04 -12.52
N GLY A 102 25.60 19.19 -11.89
CA GLY A 102 25.44 20.51 -12.48
C GLY A 102 24.01 21.08 -12.47
N GLY A 103 23.10 20.45 -11.74
CA GLY A 103 21.75 20.97 -11.49
C GLY A 103 20.89 21.09 -12.74
N ILE A 104 19.84 21.91 -12.64
CA ILE A 104 18.96 22.23 -13.77
C ILE A 104 19.75 22.91 -14.90
N ASP A 105 20.70 23.78 -14.55
CA ASP A 105 21.49 24.54 -15.52
C ASP A 105 22.32 23.63 -16.44
N HIS A 106 22.89 22.54 -15.92
CA HIS A 106 23.62 21.57 -16.74
C HIS A 106 22.70 20.74 -17.62
N VAL A 107 21.52 20.35 -17.12
CA VAL A 107 20.52 19.65 -17.94
C VAL A 107 20.01 20.55 -19.06
N GLU A 108 19.73 21.81 -18.78
CA GLU A 108 19.29 22.81 -19.77
C GLU A 108 20.38 23.06 -20.82
N LYS A 109 21.64 23.19 -20.39
CA LYS A 109 22.79 23.30 -21.29
C LYS A 109 22.96 22.08 -22.19
N LEU A 110 22.85 20.87 -21.64
CA LEU A 110 22.97 19.62 -22.40
C LEU A 110 21.84 19.49 -23.44
N MET A 111 20.62 19.88 -23.10
CA MET A 111 19.50 19.92 -24.04
C MET A 111 19.72 20.93 -25.16
N GLY A 112 20.26 22.12 -24.84
CA GLY A 112 20.66 23.12 -25.82
C GLY A 112 21.74 22.61 -26.78
N GLU A 113 22.83 22.06 -26.24
CA GLU A 113 23.93 21.48 -27.03
C GLU A 113 23.45 20.33 -27.94
N THR A 114 22.48 19.53 -27.47
CA THR A 114 21.89 18.44 -28.26
C THR A 114 21.01 18.98 -29.38
N ALA A 115 20.20 20.01 -29.11
CA ALA A 115 19.37 20.65 -30.13
C ALA A 115 20.22 21.32 -31.21
N ASP A 116 21.31 22.00 -30.82
CA ASP A 116 22.27 22.62 -31.73
C ASP A 116 23.00 21.55 -32.57
N ALA A 117 23.39 20.43 -31.97
CA ALA A 117 24.01 19.32 -32.70
C ALA A 117 23.06 18.69 -33.73
N ILE A 118 21.77 18.53 -33.40
CA ILE A 118 20.74 18.05 -34.33
C ILE A 118 20.53 19.06 -35.46
N ALA A 119 20.48 20.35 -35.15
CA ALA A 119 20.35 21.41 -36.16
C ALA A 119 21.55 21.43 -37.11
N TYR A 120 22.77 21.33 -36.57
CA TYR A 120 24.00 21.24 -37.36
C TYR A 120 24.02 19.97 -38.23
N GLN A 121 23.65 18.82 -37.68
CA GLN A 121 23.55 17.59 -38.46
C GLN A 121 22.54 17.73 -39.60
N LYS A 122 21.41 18.40 -39.37
CA LYS A 122 20.40 18.67 -40.40
C LYS A 122 20.93 19.63 -41.46
N GLU A 123 21.62 20.70 -41.08
CA GLU A 123 22.25 21.64 -42.00
C GLU A 123 23.33 20.95 -42.85
N VAL A 124 24.18 20.12 -42.24
CA VAL A 124 25.18 19.31 -42.96
C VAL A 124 24.49 18.34 -43.91
N SER A 125 23.39 17.70 -43.48
CA SER A 125 22.62 16.79 -44.33
C SER A 125 21.95 17.53 -45.49
N GLU A 126 21.50 18.76 -45.29
CA GLU A 126 20.92 19.62 -46.34
C GLU A 126 21.99 20.14 -47.30
N MET A 127 23.18 20.50 -46.81
CA MET A 127 24.34 20.85 -47.63
C MET A 127 24.89 19.66 -48.44
N LEU A 128 24.85 18.44 -47.89
CA LEU A 128 25.19 17.21 -48.62
C LEU A 128 24.07 16.85 -49.61
N GLY A 129 22.81 16.94 -49.20
CA GLY A 129 21.64 16.66 -50.05
C GLY A 129 21.51 17.62 -51.22
N GLY A 130 21.93 18.89 -51.06
CA GLY A 130 22.02 19.87 -52.13
C GLY A 130 23.12 19.63 -53.18
N ARG A 131 23.89 18.53 -53.07
CA ARG A 131 24.90 18.11 -54.06
C ARG A 131 24.51 16.83 -54.82
N ILE A 132 23.29 16.33 -54.65
CA ILE A 132 22.76 15.25 -55.47
C ILE A 132 22.22 15.92 -56.75
N SER A 133 22.77 15.56 -57.91
CA SER A 133 22.22 16.04 -59.19
C SER A 133 20.86 15.39 -59.42
N ASN A 134 19.94 16.03 -60.15
CA ASN A 134 18.68 15.39 -60.57
C ASN A 134 18.91 14.02 -61.25
N HIS A 135 20.09 13.83 -61.87
CA HIS A 135 20.50 12.56 -62.45
C HIS A 135 20.85 11.49 -61.39
N ASP A 136 21.52 11.90 -60.31
CA ASP A 136 21.85 11.02 -59.19
C ASP A 136 20.59 10.67 -58.37
N GLU A 137 19.60 11.59 -58.29
CA GLU A 137 18.27 11.31 -57.72
C GLU A 137 17.52 10.27 -58.56
N GLU A 138 17.55 10.38 -59.90
CA GLU A 138 16.93 9.44 -60.82
C GLU A 138 17.57 8.05 -60.72
N GLU A 139 18.91 7.95 -60.63
CA GLU A 139 19.62 6.67 -60.42
C GLU A 139 19.27 6.02 -59.08
N VAL A 140 19.11 6.81 -58.01
CA VAL A 140 18.72 6.31 -56.69
C VAL A 140 17.25 5.87 -56.67
N GLU A 141 16.35 6.59 -57.32
CA GLU A 141 14.95 6.19 -57.49
C GLU A 141 14.83 4.89 -58.30
N ASP A 142 15.64 4.72 -59.35
CA ASP A 142 15.71 3.49 -60.15
C ASP A 142 16.26 2.31 -59.33
N GLU A 143 17.32 2.50 -58.53
CA GLU A 143 17.83 1.46 -57.60
C GLU A 143 16.80 1.08 -56.53
N LEU A 144 16.07 2.07 -56.00
CA LEU A 144 14.99 1.83 -55.03
C LEU A 144 13.86 1.02 -55.68
N ALA A 145 13.43 1.38 -56.89
CA ALA A 145 12.41 0.65 -57.63
C ALA A 145 12.85 -0.79 -57.95
N ALA A 146 14.14 -1.00 -58.25
CA ALA A 146 14.70 -2.33 -58.45
C ALA A 146 14.68 -3.19 -57.16
N LEU A 147 15.04 -2.61 -56.00
CA LEU A 147 14.96 -3.28 -54.70
C LEU A 147 13.51 -3.57 -54.29
N GLU A 148 12.59 -2.64 -54.51
CA GLU A 148 11.16 -2.85 -54.28
C GLU A 148 10.58 -3.93 -55.19
N ALA A 149 11.01 -4.01 -56.46
CA ALA A 149 10.65 -5.08 -57.39
C ALA A 149 11.24 -6.44 -56.96
N GLU A 150 12.43 -6.47 -56.38
CA GLU A 150 13.06 -7.68 -55.85
C GLU A 150 12.34 -8.19 -54.59
N ILE A 151 11.89 -7.27 -53.72
CA ILE A 151 11.11 -7.57 -52.52
C ILE A 151 9.66 -7.96 -52.87
N SER A 152 9.03 -7.27 -53.82
CA SER A 152 7.64 -7.56 -54.25
C SER A 152 7.53 -8.75 -55.22
N GLY A 153 8.61 -9.08 -55.92
CA GLY A 153 8.75 -10.32 -56.71
C GLY A 153 8.85 -11.58 -55.85
N GLN A 154 9.17 -11.44 -54.56
CA GLN A 154 8.92 -12.49 -53.57
C GLN A 154 7.44 -12.50 -53.23
N THR A 155 6.65 -13.22 -54.03
CA THR A 155 5.33 -13.69 -53.61
C THR A 155 5.51 -14.58 -52.38
N LEU A 156 5.41 -13.98 -51.19
CA LEU A 156 5.27 -14.73 -49.96
C LEU A 156 4.02 -15.62 -50.11
N PRO A 157 4.14 -16.95 -49.88
CA PRO A 157 3.00 -17.85 -50.04
C PRO A 157 1.86 -17.41 -49.12
N ALA A 158 0.63 -17.43 -49.64
CA ALA A 158 -0.55 -17.07 -48.86
C ALA A 158 -0.61 -17.89 -47.57
N VAL A 159 -0.58 -17.20 -46.43
CA VAL A 159 -0.69 -17.81 -45.11
C VAL A 159 -2.08 -18.46 -45.02
N PRO A 160 -2.20 -19.74 -44.64
CA PRO A 160 -3.49 -20.41 -44.55
C PRO A 160 -4.37 -19.76 -43.48
N ASP A 161 -5.55 -19.28 -43.88
CA ASP A 161 -6.62 -18.82 -42.98
C ASP A 161 -7.09 -19.98 -42.11
N THR A 162 -6.45 -20.13 -40.96
CA THR A 162 -6.89 -21.05 -39.91
C THR A 162 -7.23 -20.20 -38.69
N GLU A 163 -8.53 -19.98 -38.46
CA GLU A 163 -9.01 -19.30 -37.25
C GLU A 163 -8.58 -20.11 -36.02
N LEU A 164 -7.68 -19.53 -35.22
CA LEU A 164 -7.26 -20.09 -33.94
C LEU A 164 -8.34 -19.81 -32.88
N PRO A 165 -8.75 -20.81 -32.09
CA PRO A 165 -9.87 -20.68 -31.16
C PRO A 165 -9.55 -19.72 -30.01
N ALA A 166 -10.52 -18.83 -29.73
CA ALA A 166 -10.45 -17.83 -28.66
C ALA A 166 -10.24 -18.49 -27.29
N HIS A 167 -9.09 -18.19 -26.66
CA HIS A 167 -8.85 -18.56 -25.28
C HIS A 167 -9.49 -17.53 -24.35
N VAL A 168 -10.56 -17.96 -23.70
CA VAL A 168 -11.31 -17.25 -22.66
C VAL A 168 -10.39 -17.10 -21.44
N GLU A 169 -9.97 -15.87 -21.14
CA GLU A 169 -9.35 -15.56 -19.85
C GLU A 169 -10.42 -15.49 -18.77
N SER A 170 -10.32 -16.45 -17.84
CA SER A 170 -11.06 -16.53 -16.60
C SER A 170 -10.60 -15.46 -15.60
N GLU A 171 -11.57 -14.69 -15.10
CA GLU A 171 -11.61 -13.85 -13.87
C GLU A 171 -10.84 -14.44 -12.65
N PRO A 172 -10.43 -13.65 -11.61
CA PRO A 172 -11.28 -12.61 -10.99
C PRO A 172 -10.60 -11.39 -10.31
N GLU A 173 -11.26 -10.22 -10.33
CA GLU A 173 -11.12 -9.22 -9.25
C GLU A 173 -12.47 -9.05 -8.53
N ALA A 174 -12.48 -9.46 -7.26
CA ALA A 174 -13.65 -9.54 -6.42
C ALA A 174 -13.99 -8.19 -5.74
N GLN A 175 -15.15 -7.66 -6.12
CA GLN A 175 -16.15 -6.84 -5.41
C GLN A 175 -15.83 -6.30 -4.00
N PRO A 176 -16.21 -5.03 -3.71
CA PRO A 176 -16.72 -4.66 -2.39
C PRO A 176 -18.26 -4.80 -2.35
N ALA A 177 -18.75 -5.67 -1.48
CA ALA A 177 -20.17 -5.83 -1.17
C ALA A 177 -20.71 -4.66 -0.34
N ARG A 178 -21.79 -4.01 -0.81
CA ARG A 178 -22.60 -3.07 -0.02
C ARG A 178 -24.03 -3.61 0.20
N ILE A 179 -24.19 -4.14 1.41
CA ILE A 179 -25.34 -4.30 2.31
C ILE A 179 -26.72 -3.76 1.84
N LYS A 180 -27.69 -4.71 1.79
CA LYS A 180 -29.11 -4.73 2.22
C LYS A 180 -30.04 -3.51 2.01
N GLN A 181 -31.19 -3.78 1.38
CA GLN A 181 -32.56 -3.46 1.84
C GLN A 181 -33.56 -4.28 1.00
N GLN A 182 -34.15 -5.35 1.54
CA GLN A 182 -35.48 -5.40 2.18
C GLN A 182 -36.69 -5.06 1.28
N ALA A 183 -37.64 -6.00 1.31
CA ALA A 183 -39.10 -5.85 1.21
C ALA A 183 -39.78 -6.16 -0.14
N MET A 184 -40.52 -7.28 -0.10
CA MET A 184 -41.94 -7.44 -0.46
C MET A 184 -42.46 -6.85 -1.77
N LEU A 185 -43.08 -7.72 -2.58
CA LEU A 185 -44.46 -7.67 -3.09
C LEU A 185 -44.56 -8.81 -4.13
N ALA A 186 -45.15 -9.97 -3.86
CA ALA A 186 -46.60 -10.22 -3.79
C ALA A 186 -47.33 -9.69 -5.03
N ALA A 187 -47.48 -10.56 -6.04
CA ALA A 187 -48.70 -10.81 -6.81
C ALA A 187 -48.48 -12.06 -7.70
#